data_AF-W4VSI6-F1
#
_entry.id   AF-W4VSI6-F1
#
_cell.length_a   1.000
_cell.length_b   1.000
_cell.length_c   1.000
_cell.angle_alpha   90.00
_cell.angle_beta   90.00
_cell.angle_gamma   90.00
#
_symmetry.space_group_name_H-M   'P 1'
#
loop_
_entity.id
_entity.type
_entity.pdbx_description
1 polymer ?
#
loop_
_entity_poly.entity_id
_entity_poly.type
_entity_poly.pdbx_seq_one_letter_code
_entity_poly.pdbx_strand_id
1 'polypeptide(L)'
;MKTIFALVFCCAIAVVVLGFGENEGSTIDHDQNNCKGPGSRCSNKNECCKPKDMETYTYYCGSRWDSSSGDFVRKCVICNRESSMC
;
A
#
# COMPACT_ATOMS: atom_id res chain seq x y z
N MET A 1 33.27 -16.02 16.84
CA MET A 1 31.98 -16.71 16.56
C MET A 1 30.76 -15.90 17.01
N LYS A 2 30.73 -15.32 18.21
CA LYS A 2 29.57 -14.53 18.73
C LYS A 2 29.20 -13.29 17.88
N THR A 3 30.17 -12.59 17.29
CA THR A 3 29.92 -11.37 16.50
C THR A 3 29.26 -11.63 15.15
N ILE A 4 29.54 -12.79 14.52
CA ILE A 4 28.99 -13.15 13.21
C ILE A 4 27.48 -13.40 13.32
N PHE A 5 27.03 -14.09 14.38
CA PHE A 5 25.61 -14.32 14.63
C PHE A 5 24.83 -13.02 14.84
N ALA A 6 25.40 -12.03 15.53
CA ALA A 6 24.75 -10.73 15.75
C ALA A 6 24.56 -9.94 14.45
N LEU A 7 25.55 -9.99 13.55
CA LEU A 7 25.52 -9.27 12.27
C LEU A 7 24.49 -9.89 11.31
N VAL A 8 24.41 -11.22 11.27
CA VAL A 8 23.39 -11.95 10.49
C VAL A 8 21.97 -11.68 11.02
N PHE A 9 21.77 -11.68 12.34
CA PHE A 9 20.48 -11.38 12.94
C PHE A 9 20.03 -9.94 12.68
N CYS A 10 20.97 -8.99 12.71
CA CYS A 10 20.69 -7.57 12.41
C CYS A 10 20.27 -7.37 10.95
N CYS A 11 20.95 -8.03 9.99
CA CYS A 11 20.54 -8.00 8.59
C CYS A 11 19.15 -8.61 8.37
N ALA A 12 18.81 -9.69 9.08
CA ALA A 12 17.48 -10.31 8.98
C ALA A 12 16.36 -9.36 9.47
N ILE A 13 16.59 -8.62 10.57
CA ILE A 13 15.61 -7.65 11.08
C ILE A 13 15.49 -6.43 10.16
N ALA A 14 16.60 -5.94 9.61
CA ALA A 14 16.59 -4.77 8.72
C ALA A 14 15.72 -4.98 7.47
N VAL A 15 15.74 -6.19 6.90
CA VAL A 15 14.89 -6.54 5.74
C VAL A 15 13.40 -6.58 6.12
N VAL A 16 13.06 -7.00 7.35
CA VAL A 16 11.68 -7.00 7.85
C VAL A 16 11.17 -5.58 8.13
N VAL A 17 12.02 -4.70 8.66
CA VAL A 17 11.62 -3.33 9.04
C VAL A 17 11.53 -2.39 7.83
N LEU A 18 12.36 -2.57 6.80
CA LEU A 18 12.36 -1.69 5.63
C LEU A 18 11.35 -2.11 4.54
N GLY A 19 10.69 -3.26 4.68
CA GLY A 19 9.97 -3.93 3.59
C GLY A 19 8.51 -3.57 3.36
N PHE A 20 7.86 -2.75 4.19
CA PHE A 20 6.40 -2.60 4.13
C PHE A 20 5.93 -1.14 4.18
N GLY A 21 6.52 -0.29 3.33
CA GLY A 21 5.78 0.89 2.91
C GLY A 21 4.58 0.44 2.08
N GLU A 22 3.36 0.50 2.64
CA GLU A 22 2.13 0.21 1.91
C GLU A 22 2.00 1.22 0.75
N ASN A 23 2.53 0.85 -0.42
CA ASN A 23 2.37 1.64 -1.63
C ASN A 23 0.90 1.53 -2.05
N GLU A 24 0.10 2.55 -1.75
CA GLU A 24 -1.32 2.59 -2.11
C GLU A 24 -1.55 2.74 -3.63
N GLY A 25 -0.50 2.65 -4.45
CA GLY A 25 -0.56 2.78 -5.90
C GLY A 25 -0.53 4.23 -6.39
N SER A 26 0.02 5.16 -5.61
CA SER A 26 0.12 6.58 -6.00
C SER A 26 0.90 6.82 -7.29
N THR A 27 1.77 5.89 -7.68
CA THR A 27 2.54 5.91 -8.94
C THR A 27 1.81 5.27 -10.13
N ILE A 28 0.66 4.63 -9.90
CA ILE A 28 -0.13 3.99 -10.95
C ILE A 28 -1.05 5.04 -11.57
N ASP A 29 -1.07 5.09 -12.90
CA ASP A 29 -1.90 6.05 -13.64
C ASP A 29 -3.39 5.75 -13.44
N HIS A 30 -4.14 6.77 -13.03
CA HIS A 30 -5.56 6.67 -12.67
C HIS A 30 -6.34 7.87 -13.21
N ASP A 31 -7.66 7.69 -13.35
CA ASP A 31 -8.54 8.80 -13.69
C ASP A 31 -8.58 9.79 -12.51
N GLN A 32 -8.47 11.10 -12.78
CA GLN A 32 -8.42 12.14 -11.75
C GLN A 32 -9.75 12.88 -11.57
N ASN A 33 -10.80 12.53 -12.33
CA ASN A 33 -12.05 13.29 -12.32
C ASN A 33 -13.00 12.82 -11.21
N ASN A 34 -13.27 13.71 -10.26
CA ASN A 34 -14.30 13.56 -9.21
C ASN A 34 -14.20 12.24 -8.40
N CYS A 35 -12.98 11.89 -8.00
CA CYS A 35 -12.68 10.71 -7.18
C CYS A 35 -11.55 11.01 -6.18
N LYS A 36 -11.38 10.13 -5.20
CA LYS A 36 -10.32 10.16 -4.20
C LYS A 36 -9.14 9.32 -4.66
N GLY A 37 -7.96 9.94 -4.77
CA GLY A 37 -6.75 9.27 -5.21
C GLY A 37 -6.21 8.27 -4.18
N PRO A 38 -5.22 7.44 -4.59
CA PRO A 38 -4.42 6.61 -3.70
C PRO A 38 -3.99 7.32 -2.41
N GLY A 39 -4.08 6.69 -1.23
CA GLY A 39 -3.74 7.32 0.05
C GLY A 39 -4.90 8.05 0.74
N SER A 40 -5.95 8.41 -0.01
CA SER A 40 -7.04 9.23 0.50
C SER A 40 -8.06 8.42 1.28
N ARG A 41 -8.61 8.98 2.37
CA ARG A 41 -9.64 8.33 3.18
C ARG A 41 -10.95 8.16 2.42
N CYS A 42 -11.51 6.95 2.44
CA CYS A 42 -12.74 6.58 1.74
C CYS A 42 -13.70 5.83 2.67
N SER A 43 -14.99 5.85 2.35
CA SER A 43 -16.00 5.03 3.01
C SER A 43 -16.40 3.84 2.14
N ASN A 44 -16.38 3.99 0.81
CA ASN A 44 -16.68 2.93 -0.14
C ASN A 44 -15.76 2.97 -1.39
N LYS A 45 -15.78 1.89 -2.17
CA LYS A 45 -14.94 1.73 -3.37
C LYS A 45 -15.24 2.76 -4.47
N ASN A 46 -16.49 3.23 -4.59
CA ASN A 46 -16.91 4.14 -5.66
C ASN A 46 -16.36 5.56 -5.48
N GLU A 47 -15.91 5.89 -4.27
CA GLU A 47 -15.20 7.15 -4.03
C GLU A 47 -13.76 7.10 -4.56
N CYS A 48 -13.17 5.93 -4.79
CA CYS A 48 -11.77 5.80 -5.18
C CYS A 48 -11.57 5.94 -6.68
N CYS A 49 -10.46 6.58 -7.07
CA CYS A 49 -10.07 6.70 -8.45
C CYS A 49 -9.77 5.33 -9.07
N LYS A 50 -10.24 5.14 -10.30
CA LYS A 50 -10.00 3.91 -11.07
C LYS A 50 -8.64 4.00 -11.77
N PRO A 51 -7.84 2.92 -11.78
CA PRO A 51 -6.67 2.87 -12.63
C PRO A 51 -7.11 2.99 -14.09
N LYS A 52 -6.28 3.62 -14.93
CA LYS A 52 -6.55 3.66 -16.37
C LYS A 52 -6.47 2.27 -16.99
N ASP A 53 -5.52 1.47 -16.53
CA ASP A 53 -5.40 0.06 -16.89
C ASP A 53 -6.10 -0.82 -15.86
N MET A 54 -7.33 -1.19 -16.19
CA MET A 54 -8.20 -2.07 -15.39
C MET A 54 -7.93 -3.57 -15.62
N GLU A 55 -7.08 -3.93 -16.57
CA GLU A 55 -6.69 -5.33 -16.82
C GLU A 55 -5.58 -5.74 -15.86
N THR A 56 -4.57 -4.87 -15.72
CA THR A 56 -3.40 -5.10 -14.85
C THR A 56 -3.67 -4.71 -13.40
N TYR A 57 -4.44 -3.64 -13.16
CA TYR A 57 -4.62 -3.08 -11.83
C TYR A 57 -6.06 -3.22 -11.31
N THR A 58 -6.17 -3.38 -10.00
CA THR A 58 -7.43 -3.32 -9.25
C THR A 58 -7.41 -2.14 -8.30
N TYR A 59 -8.59 -1.70 -7.88
CA TYR A 59 -8.76 -0.64 -6.90
C TYR A 59 -9.85 -0.99 -5.89
N TYR A 60 -9.68 -0.52 -4.67
CA TYR A 60 -10.64 -0.73 -3.59
C TYR A 60 -10.43 0.28 -2.45
N CYS A 61 -11.43 0.35 -1.57
CA CYS A 61 -11.38 1.09 -0.32
C CYS A 61 -11.11 0.10 0.83
N GLY A 62 -9.84 -0.02 1.21
CA GLY A 62 -9.33 -1.04 2.14
C GLY A 62 -8.90 -0.45 3.47
N SER A 63 -8.90 -1.28 4.53
CA SER A 63 -8.34 -0.90 5.82
C SER A 63 -6.82 -0.91 5.73
N ARG A 64 -6.17 0.21 6.03
CA ARG A 64 -4.71 0.40 5.95
C ARG A 64 -4.21 1.10 7.21
N TRP A 65 -2.99 0.81 7.61
CA TRP A 65 -2.42 1.49 8.78
C TRP A 65 -2.13 2.94 8.42
N ASP A 66 -2.61 3.88 9.24
CA ASP A 66 -2.31 5.29 9.09
C ASP A 66 -1.45 5.75 10.25
N SER A 67 -0.14 5.87 10.00
CA SER A 67 0.82 6.31 11.01
C SER A 67 0.47 7.69 11.60
N SER A 68 -0.30 8.50 10.88
CA SER A 68 -0.78 9.81 11.36
C SER A 68 -1.90 9.70 12.39
N SER A 69 -2.82 8.74 12.26
CA SER A 69 -3.87 8.50 13.26
C SER A 69 -3.45 7.48 14.32
N GLY A 70 -2.42 6.68 14.06
CA GLY A 70 -2.06 5.55 14.91
C GLY A 70 -3.14 4.47 14.94
N ASP A 71 -3.91 4.36 13.86
CA ASP A 71 -5.06 3.45 13.74
C ASP A 71 -5.22 2.95 12.31
N PHE A 72 -5.99 1.89 12.14
CA PHE A 72 -6.43 1.41 10.83
C PHE A 72 -7.56 2.28 10.30
N VAL A 73 -7.32 2.93 9.17
CA VAL A 73 -8.33 3.75 8.48
C VAL A 73 -8.57 3.23 7.08
N ARG A 74 -9.77 3.48 6.54
CA ARG A 74 -10.09 3.07 5.18
C ARG A 74 -9.50 4.04 4.18
N LYS A 75 -8.62 3.56 3.29
CA LYS A 75 -7.97 4.35 2.25
C LYS A 75 -8.17 3.74 0.86
N CYS A 76 -8.08 4.60 -0.15
CA CYS A 76 -8.12 4.19 -1.54
C CYS A 76 -6.79 3.58 -1.95
N VAL A 77 -6.84 2.34 -2.43
CA VAL A 77 -5.67 1.59 -2.85
C VAL A 77 -5.85 1.20 -4.31
N ILE A 78 -4.80 1.42 -5.11
CA ILE A 78 -4.63 0.84 -6.44
C ILE A 78 -3.46 -0.13 -6.36
N CYS A 79 -3.63 -1.33 -6.89
CA CYS A 79 -2.59 -2.33 -6.81
C CYS A 79 -2.66 -3.30 -7.99
N ASN A 80 -1.54 -3.96 -8.29
CA ASN A 80 -1.49 -4.92 -9.40
C ASN A 80 -2.29 -6.17 -9.02
N ARG A 81 -3.17 -6.60 -9.93
CA ARG A 81 -4.09 -7.71 -9.69
C ARG A 81 -3.39 -9.05 -9.46
N GLU A 82 -2.20 -9.24 -10.04
CA GLU A 82 -1.38 -10.44 -9.87
C GLU A 82 -0.46 -10.35 -8.64
N SER A 83 -0.32 -9.17 -8.03
CA SER A 83 0.48 -9.01 -6.83
C SER A 83 -0.27 -9.52 -5.61
N SER A 84 0.25 -10.58 -4.99
CA SER A 84 -0.22 -11.06 -3.67
C SER A 84 0.03 -10.09 -2.52
N MET A 85 0.71 -8.97 -2.80
CA MET A 85 1.13 -7.95 -1.84
C MET A 85 0.21 -6.71 -1.83
N CYS A 86 -0.92 -6.77 -2.55
CA CYS A 86 -2.09 -5.97 -2.16
C CYS A 86 -2.63 -6.52 -0.82
#